data_AF-A0A353BH52-F1
#
_entry.id   AF-A0A353BH52-F1
#
_cell.length_a   1.000
_cell.length_b   1.000
_cell.length_c   1.000
_cell.angle_alpha   90.00
_cell.angle_beta   90.00
_cell.angle_gamma   90.00
#
_symmetry.space_group_name_H-M   'P 1'
#
loop_
_entity.id
_entity.type
_entity.pdbx_description
1 polymer ?
#
loop_
_entity_poly.entity_id
_entity_poly.type
_entity_poly.pdbx_seq_one_letter_code
_entity_poly.pdbx_strand_id
1 'polypeptide(L)'
;MKTPGRCLNEDGSREVCRAWVNSELLLLASPLKMGFVTALLKSALDKLIPVGLPYIGTRQGECCHQPRYPKSPKLAALLEPEDGGDAGDIEITRAILERNARNFKSELRFVLTADRPVEEAADAVDRV
;
A
#
# COMPACT_ATOMS: atom_id res chain seq x y z
N MET A 1 9.85 5.41 -24.28
CA MET A 1 8.61 5.00 -23.58
C MET A 1 7.42 5.66 -24.30
N LYS A 2 6.38 4.94 -24.71
CA LYS A 2 5.29 5.52 -25.52
C LYS A 2 4.20 6.23 -24.69
N THR A 3 4.04 5.86 -23.42
CA THR A 3 3.02 6.42 -22.50
C THR A 3 3.60 6.58 -21.07
N PRO A 4 4.54 7.51 -20.85
CA PRO A 4 5.19 7.66 -19.54
C PRO A 4 4.18 8.00 -18.44
N GLY A 5 4.24 7.27 -17.32
CA GLY A 5 3.34 7.51 -16.17
C GLY A 5 1.89 7.04 -16.37
N ARG A 6 1.60 6.28 -17.44
CA ARG A 6 0.26 5.73 -17.70
C ARG A 6 0.36 4.22 -17.96
N CYS A 7 -0.39 3.45 -17.18
CA CYS A 7 -0.58 2.02 -17.45
C CYS A 7 -1.34 1.84 -18.78
N LEU A 8 -0.86 0.92 -19.61
CA LEU A 8 -1.45 0.59 -20.92
C LEU A 8 -2.78 -0.16 -20.76
N ASN A 9 -2.92 -0.93 -19.68
CA ASN A 9 -4.14 -1.65 -19.38
C ASN A 9 -5.30 -0.68 -19.15
N GLU A 10 -6.46 -1.02 -19.70
CA GLU A 10 -7.70 -0.28 -19.51
C GLU A 10 -8.45 -0.84 -18.30
N ASP A 11 -8.06 -0.36 -17.12
CA ASP A 11 -8.65 -0.73 -15.85
C ASP A 11 -8.70 0.47 -14.88
N GLY A 12 -9.17 0.23 -13.65
CA GLY A 12 -9.28 1.24 -12.59
C GLY A 12 -7.95 1.79 -12.07
N SER A 13 -6.78 1.29 -12.51
CA SER A 13 -5.48 1.72 -11.98
C SER A 13 -5.22 3.22 -12.14
N ARG A 14 -5.76 3.85 -13.19
CA ARG A 14 -5.60 5.30 -13.41
C ARG A 14 -6.34 6.11 -12.35
N GLU A 15 -7.53 5.66 -11.97
CA GLU A 15 -8.31 6.29 -10.91
C GLU A 15 -7.63 6.09 -9.56
N VAL A 16 -7.15 4.88 -9.27
CA VAL A 16 -6.41 4.59 -8.04
C VAL A 16 -5.10 5.40 -7.96
N CYS A 17 -4.34 5.53 -9.06
CA CYS A 17 -3.16 6.39 -9.10
C CYS A 17 -3.51 7.87 -8.90
N ARG A 18 -4.66 8.33 -9.42
CA ARG A 18 -5.12 9.70 -9.19
C ARG A 18 -5.51 9.89 -7.73
N ALA A 19 -6.25 8.96 -7.13
CA ALA A 19 -6.61 9.00 -5.72
C ALA A 19 -5.36 9.03 -4.85
N TRP A 20 -4.38 8.15 -5.11
CA TRP A 20 -3.07 8.15 -4.43
C TRP A 20 -2.45 9.55 -4.36
N VAL A 21 -2.37 10.25 -5.50
CA VAL A 21 -1.70 11.56 -5.57
C VAL A 21 -2.45 12.65 -4.79
N ASN A 22 -3.76 12.49 -4.60
CA ASN A 22 -4.63 13.49 -3.97
C ASN A 22 -5.05 13.10 -2.54
N SER A 23 -4.48 12.03 -1.97
CA SER A 23 -4.79 11.57 -0.61
C SER A 23 -3.66 11.85 0.36
N GLU A 24 -4.01 11.99 1.63
CA GLU A 24 -3.05 12.03 2.74
C GLU A 24 -2.83 10.65 3.35
N LEU A 25 -3.82 9.77 3.27
CA LEU A 25 -3.80 8.40 3.73
C LEU A 25 -4.40 7.46 2.67
N LEU A 26 -3.76 6.30 2.48
CA LEU A 26 -4.31 5.16 1.77
C LEU A 26 -4.49 4.00 2.75
N LEU A 27 -5.75 3.65 3.05
CA LEU A 27 -6.10 2.50 3.85
C LEU A 27 -6.29 1.26 2.97
N LEU A 28 -5.44 0.26 3.17
CA LEU A 28 -5.46 -1.02 2.46
C LEU A 28 -6.32 -2.02 3.24
N ALA A 29 -7.49 -2.39 2.71
CA ALA A 29 -8.36 -3.38 3.33
C ALA A 29 -8.31 -4.70 2.55
N SER A 30 -8.01 -5.82 3.23
CA SER A 30 -8.01 -7.15 2.59
C SER A 30 -8.11 -8.26 3.64
N PRO A 31 -8.83 -9.35 3.36
CA PRO A 31 -8.56 -10.61 4.05
C PRO A 31 -7.15 -11.08 3.74
N LEU A 32 -6.58 -11.81 4.69
CA LEU A 32 -5.43 -12.66 4.43
C LEU A 32 -5.88 -13.89 3.62
N LYS A 33 -5.02 -14.28 2.69
CA LYS A 33 -5.11 -15.50 1.91
C LYS A 33 -3.70 -16.03 1.72
N MET A 34 -3.43 -17.22 2.26
CA MET A 34 -2.12 -17.87 2.17
C MET A 34 -1.01 -17.01 2.81
N GLY A 35 -1.27 -16.46 4.00
CA GLY A 35 -0.33 -15.68 4.80
C GLY A 35 -0.07 -14.25 4.30
N PHE A 36 -0.86 -13.74 3.34
CA PHE A 36 -0.66 -12.42 2.77
C PHE A 36 -1.94 -11.77 2.24
N VAL A 37 -1.88 -10.51 1.81
CA VAL A 37 -3.03 -9.83 1.17
C VAL A 37 -3.47 -10.54 -0.10
N THR A 38 -4.75 -10.39 -0.45
CA THR A 38 -5.30 -10.99 -1.67
C THR A 38 -4.53 -10.58 -2.94
N ALA A 39 -4.54 -11.46 -3.94
CA ALA A 39 -3.98 -11.19 -5.25
C ALA A 39 -4.56 -9.92 -5.89
N LEU A 40 -5.83 -9.60 -5.61
CA LEU A 40 -6.48 -8.38 -6.06
C LEU A 40 -5.80 -7.13 -5.47
N LEU A 41 -5.64 -7.07 -4.14
CA LEU A 41 -5.00 -5.93 -3.49
C LEU A 41 -3.52 -5.80 -3.90
N LYS A 42 -2.80 -6.92 -3.98
CA LYS A 42 -1.40 -6.92 -4.47
C LYS A 42 -1.30 -6.40 -5.90
N SER A 43 -2.22 -6.80 -6.77
CA SER A 43 -2.27 -6.30 -8.16
C SER A 43 -2.57 -4.81 -8.23
N ALA A 44 -3.42 -4.29 -7.34
CA ALA A 44 -3.69 -2.85 -7.26
C ALA A 44 -2.44 -2.08 -6.80
N LEU A 45 -1.71 -2.59 -5.80
CA LEU A 45 -0.46 -2.00 -5.32
C LEU A 45 0.64 -1.99 -6.39
N ASP A 46 0.82 -3.08 -7.12
CA ASP A 46 1.82 -3.14 -8.21
C ASP A 46 1.50 -2.16 -9.34
N LYS A 47 0.21 -1.89 -9.57
CA LYS A 47 -0.23 -0.91 -10.58
C LYS A 47 -0.07 0.54 -10.14
N LEU A 48 0.42 0.81 -8.91
CA LEU A 48 0.81 2.15 -8.46
C LEU A 48 2.22 2.55 -8.93
N ILE A 49 3.02 1.66 -9.53
CA ILE A 49 4.35 2.00 -10.09
C ILE A 49 4.38 3.32 -10.90
N PRO A 50 3.36 3.69 -11.71
CA PRO A 50 3.35 4.95 -12.46
C PRO A 50 3.43 6.22 -11.60
N VAL A 51 3.13 6.17 -10.30
CA VAL A 51 3.33 7.30 -9.37
C VAL A 51 4.81 7.58 -9.09
N GLY A 52 5.71 6.70 -9.52
CA GLY A 52 7.15 6.90 -9.58
C GLY A 52 7.65 7.35 -10.96
N LEU A 53 8.85 7.93 -10.97
CA LEU A 53 9.65 8.12 -12.18
C LEU A 53 10.40 6.84 -12.52
N PRO A 54 10.74 6.60 -13.80
CA PRO A 54 11.49 5.41 -14.22
C PRO A 54 12.96 5.42 -13.77
N TYR A 55 13.40 6.44 -13.03
CA TYR A 55 14.74 6.52 -12.47
C TYR A 55 14.78 5.78 -11.14
N ILE A 56 15.74 4.88 -10.97
CA ILE A 56 15.94 4.10 -9.74
C ILE A 56 17.17 4.65 -9.02
N GLY A 57 17.05 4.86 -7.71
CA GLY A 57 18.17 5.15 -6.83
C GLY A 57 18.13 4.27 -5.59
N THR A 58 19.13 4.41 -4.72
CA THR A 58 19.19 3.68 -3.46
C THR A 58 18.67 4.55 -2.32
N ARG A 59 17.78 4.01 -1.49
CA ARG A 59 17.28 4.65 -0.26
C ARG A 59 17.24 3.63 0.86
N GLN A 60 17.91 3.92 1.98
CA GLN A 60 17.99 2.99 3.13
C GLN A 60 18.47 1.58 2.74
N GLY A 61 19.38 1.48 1.76
CA GLY A 61 19.89 0.21 1.25
C GLY A 61 18.99 -0.51 0.25
N GLU A 62 17.82 0.05 -0.10
CA GLU A 62 16.87 -0.54 -1.04
C GLU A 62 16.84 0.24 -2.38
N CYS A 63 16.68 -0.48 -3.49
CA CYS A 63 16.47 0.14 -4.80
C CYS A 63 15.02 0.63 -4.92
N CYS A 64 14.83 1.92 -5.15
CA CYS A 64 13.50 2.49 -5.27
C CYS A 64 13.40 3.54 -6.39
N HIS A 65 12.21 3.68 -6.97
CA HIS A 65 11.90 4.72 -7.95
C HIS A 65 12.05 6.14 -7.38
N GLN A 66 12.55 7.11 -8.14
CA GLN A 66 12.46 8.52 -7.75
C GLN A 66 10.98 8.95 -7.71
N PRO A 67 10.57 9.81 -6.75
CA PRO A 67 9.17 10.23 -6.65
C PRO A 67 8.78 11.07 -7.88
N ARG A 68 7.58 10.84 -8.44
CA ARG A 68 7.02 11.71 -9.49
C ARG A 68 6.36 12.96 -8.92
N TYR A 69 5.77 12.83 -7.73
CA TYR A 69 5.02 13.87 -7.04
C TYR A 69 5.74 14.25 -5.73
N PRO A 70 5.58 15.50 -5.25
CA PRO A 70 6.30 15.97 -4.06
C PRO A 70 5.84 15.30 -2.77
N LYS A 71 4.63 14.71 -2.75
CA LYS A 71 4.05 14.04 -1.60
C LYS A 71 3.52 12.66 -2.00
N SER A 72 3.60 11.73 -1.05
CA SER A 72 2.94 10.43 -1.09
C SER A 72 2.00 10.33 0.12
N PRO A 73 0.80 9.72 -0.04
CA PRO A 73 -0.05 9.41 1.09
C PRO A 73 0.67 8.46 2.03
N LYS A 74 0.40 8.59 3.32
CA LYS A 74 0.71 7.59 4.32
C LYS A 74 -0.04 6.30 3.99
N LEU A 75 0.52 5.14 4.37
CA LEU A 75 -0.18 3.87 4.22
C LEU A 75 -0.71 3.41 5.57
N ALA A 76 -1.84 2.71 5.55
CA ALA A 76 -2.33 1.92 6.66
C ALA A 76 -2.97 0.63 6.14
N ALA A 77 -3.18 -0.35 7.01
CA ALA A 77 -3.85 -1.58 6.62
C ALA A 77 -4.91 -2.02 7.64
N LEU A 78 -6.02 -2.55 7.12
CA LEU A 78 -7.04 -3.28 7.86
C LEU A 78 -7.08 -4.71 7.30
N LEU A 79 -6.61 -5.66 8.09
CA LEU A 79 -6.42 -7.04 7.67
C LEU A 79 -7.48 -7.93 8.32
N GLU A 80 -8.20 -8.72 7.54
CA GLU A 80 -9.04 -9.77 8.11
C GLU A 80 -8.19 -11.04 8.26
N PRO A 81 -7.99 -11.57 9.49
CA PRO A 81 -7.26 -12.82 9.70
C PRO A 81 -7.88 -13.98 8.93
N GLU A 82 -7.07 -14.97 8.54
CA GLU A 82 -7.58 -16.17 7.87
C GLU A 82 -7.69 -17.36 8.83
N ASP A 83 -8.62 -18.26 8.53
CA ASP A 83 -8.80 -19.51 9.28
C ASP A 83 -7.52 -20.35 9.25
N GLY A 84 -6.99 -20.70 10.42
CA GLY A 84 -5.76 -21.46 10.57
C GLY A 84 -4.48 -20.64 10.38
N GLY A 85 -4.58 -19.34 10.12
CA GLY A 85 -3.47 -18.40 10.20
C GLY A 85 -3.10 -18.06 11.65
N ASP A 86 -1.97 -17.39 11.81
CA ASP A 86 -1.49 -16.95 13.13
C ASP A 86 -1.02 -15.48 13.16
N ALA A 87 -0.58 -15.05 14.34
CA ALA A 87 -0.05 -13.69 14.51
C ALA A 87 1.19 -13.43 13.63
N GLY A 88 1.94 -14.47 13.26
CA GLY A 88 3.08 -14.40 12.36
C GLY A 88 2.69 -13.95 10.95
N ASP A 89 1.54 -14.38 10.42
CA ASP A 89 1.04 -13.93 9.11
C ASP A 89 0.80 -12.42 9.09
N ILE A 90 0.23 -11.88 10.18
CA ILE A 90 0.01 -10.45 10.35
C ILE A 90 1.33 -9.69 10.45
N GLU A 91 2.28 -10.17 11.26
CA GLU A 91 3.59 -9.51 11.41
C GLU A 91 4.44 -9.55 10.14
N ILE A 92 4.40 -10.67 9.40
CA ILE A 92 5.07 -10.78 8.09
C ILE A 92 4.41 -9.84 7.08
N THR A 93 3.08 -9.84 7.01
CA THR A 93 2.33 -8.94 6.13
C THR A 93 2.62 -7.48 6.46
N ARG A 94 2.63 -7.11 7.74
CA ARG A 94 3.05 -5.79 8.23
C ARG A 94 4.44 -5.43 7.73
N ALA A 95 5.43 -6.29 7.97
CA ALA A 95 6.81 -6.02 7.56
C ALA A 95 6.95 -5.82 6.04
N ILE A 96 6.19 -6.58 5.24
CA ILE A 96 6.16 -6.41 3.78
C ILE A 96 5.51 -5.07 3.40
N LEU A 97 4.39 -4.71 4.02
CA LEU A 97 3.70 -3.43 3.77
C LEU A 97 4.55 -2.22 4.20
N GLU A 98 5.32 -2.34 5.29
CA GLU A 98 6.28 -1.30 5.69
C GLU A 98 7.34 -1.06 4.62
N ARG A 99 7.91 -2.14 4.05
CA ARG A 99 8.87 -2.04 2.93
C ARG A 99 8.21 -1.49 1.67
N ASN A 100 6.95 -1.87 1.40
CA ASN A 100 6.18 -1.33 0.30
C ASN A 100 5.95 0.19 0.45
N ALA A 101 5.61 0.67 1.65
CA ALA A 101 5.48 2.10 1.93
C ALA A 101 6.80 2.85 1.67
N ARG A 102 7.94 2.30 2.11
CA ARG A 102 9.27 2.89 1.83
C ARG A 102 9.56 2.98 0.33
N ASN A 103 9.18 1.96 -0.44
CA ASN A 103 9.30 1.96 -1.90
C ASN A 103 8.53 3.11 -2.56
N PHE A 104 7.45 3.57 -1.93
CA PHE A 104 6.68 4.73 -2.38
C PHE A 104 7.06 6.07 -1.71
N LYS A 105 8.21 6.14 -1.01
CA LYS A 105 8.62 7.34 -0.22
C LYS A 105 7.55 7.72 0.82
N SER A 106 6.87 6.71 1.35
CA SER A 106 5.86 6.83 2.38
C SER A 106 6.29 6.05 3.64
N GLU A 107 5.39 5.98 4.61
CA GLU A 107 5.49 5.19 5.82
C GLU A 107 4.15 4.48 6.09
N LEU A 108 4.22 3.31 6.73
CA LEU A 108 3.04 2.60 7.23
C LEU A 108 2.74 3.13 8.64
N ARG A 109 1.53 3.68 8.84
CA ARG A 109 1.11 4.31 10.10
C ARG A 109 0.60 3.29 11.10
N PHE A 110 -0.28 2.40 10.66
CA PHE A 110 -0.84 1.35 11.49
C PHE A 110 -1.28 0.15 10.65
N VAL A 111 -1.39 -0.99 11.34
CA VAL A 111 -2.05 -2.20 10.87
C VAL A 111 -3.03 -2.60 11.97
N LEU A 112 -4.29 -2.74 11.60
CA LEU A 112 -5.35 -3.23 12.48
C LEU A 112 -5.96 -4.48 11.86
N THR A 113 -6.61 -5.29 12.70
CA THR A 113 -7.33 -6.48 12.26
C THR A 113 -8.84 -6.25 12.29
N ALA A 114 -9.56 -6.87 11.36
CA ALA A 114 -11.00 -6.64 11.17
C ALA A 114 -11.89 -7.27 12.27
N ASP A 115 -11.31 -8.08 13.15
CA ASP A 115 -11.94 -8.62 14.36
C ASP A 115 -11.97 -7.62 15.53
N ARG A 116 -11.34 -6.46 15.38
CA ARG A 116 -11.38 -5.36 16.35
C ARG A 116 -12.59 -4.44 16.11
N PRO A 117 -13.05 -3.69 17.14
CA PRO A 117 -14.11 -2.69 16.98
C PRO A 117 -13.78 -1.65 15.91
N VAL A 118 -14.78 -1.27 15.11
CA VAL A 118 -14.64 -0.31 14.01
C VAL A 118 -14.19 1.08 14.49
N GLU A 119 -14.56 1.44 15.72
CA GLU A 119 -14.21 2.69 16.38
C GLU A 119 -12.70 2.84 16.53
N GLU A 120 -11.96 1.75 16.74
CA GLU A 120 -10.50 1.78 16.83
C GLU A 120 -9.85 2.08 15.48
N ALA A 121 -10.44 1.59 14.38
CA ALA A 121 -9.99 1.92 13.04
C ALA A 121 -10.29 3.38 12.69
N ALA A 122 -11.47 3.88 13.05
CA ALA A 122 -11.84 5.27 12.87
C ALA A 122 -10.91 6.23 13.65
N ASP A 123 -10.69 5.96 14.95
CA ASP A 123 -9.78 6.75 15.79
C ASP A 123 -8.34 6.72 15.27
N ALA A 124 -7.87 5.58 14.74
CA ALA A 124 -6.54 5.49 14.13
C ALA A 124 -6.43 6.34 12.86
N VAL A 125 -7.48 6.40 12.02
CA VAL A 125 -7.53 7.25 10.82
C VAL A 125 -7.52 8.74 11.19
N ASP A 126 -8.30 9.13 12.20
CA ASP A 126 -8.39 10.54 12.64
C ASP A 126 -7.09 11.10 13.24
N ARG A 127 -6.15 10.22 13.60
CA ARG A 127 -4.83 10.57 14.19
C ARG A 127 -3.67 10.57 13.17
N VAL A 128 -3.94 10.32 11.89
CA VAL A 128 -2.91 10.32 10.83
C VAL A 128 -2.51 11.74 10.47
#